data_AF-G0S6N6-F1
#
_entry.id   AF-G0S6N6-F1
#
_cell.length_a   1.000
_cell.length_b   1.000
_cell.length_c   1.000
_cell.angle_alpha   90.00
_cell.angle_beta   90.00
_cell.angle_gamma   90.00
#
_symmetry.space_group_name_H-M   'P 1'
#
loop_
_entity.id
_entity.type
_entity.pdbx_description
1 polymer ?
#
loop_
_entity_poly.entity_id
_entity_poly.type
_entity_poly.pdbx_seq_one_letter_code
_entity_poly.pdbx_strand_id
1 'polypeptide(L)'
;MANPFEAFAAENAVKEGEFKEDLNNYLICKDCKEFPPNLIEEFSSGDMVCGSCGLVVGDRIIDTRSEWRTFSNDDQGNDDPSRVGDAPNLMIDGDQLQTTIAYGEGKNARNLSHLQNKVNQDKASKALLQAYRDIQSLTDSINTGSQVANAAKHIYKLVEDNKALKGKSQEAIIAGCIFIACRQMGVPRTFREIYGLTKVSKKEIGRVFKQLEAFLQKMGGEEQVAQTSIFTAQYQAKGSTSAPELCARYCSNLRFRHAVRVENIARRLAEKSAKVTDLAGRSPLSVAAACIYMASHLAGEPRTSKEISVVAGVSDGTVKTAYRYLYNSKDVILTEEVFPEGVPPTDKLPVN
;
A
#
# COMPACT_ATOMS: atom_id res chain seq x y z
N MET A 1 -29.44 -38.79 4.54
CA MET A 1 -29.06 -37.45 4.05
C MET A 1 -29.31 -36.52 5.21
N ALA A 2 -28.25 -36.08 5.89
CA ALA A 2 -28.36 -35.25 7.08
C ALA A 2 -29.00 -33.92 6.73
N ASN A 3 -29.85 -33.42 7.61
CA ASN A 3 -30.59 -32.18 7.42
C ASN A 3 -29.56 -31.03 7.42
N PRO A 4 -29.55 -30.12 6.42
CA PRO A 4 -28.60 -28.99 6.36
C PRO A 4 -28.64 -28.10 7.61
N PHE A 5 -29.76 -28.15 8.34
CA PHE A 5 -29.98 -27.52 9.63
C PHE A 5 -29.01 -27.99 10.73
N GLU A 6 -28.75 -29.29 10.84
CA GLU A 6 -27.88 -29.84 11.89
C GLU A 6 -26.40 -29.53 11.63
N ALA A 7 -26.01 -29.41 10.35
CA ALA A 7 -24.63 -29.09 9.98
C ALA A 7 -24.28 -27.62 10.27
N PHE A 8 -25.19 -26.68 9.99
CA PHE A 8 -24.96 -25.25 10.22
C PHE A 8 -25.11 -24.85 11.69
N ALA A 9 -26.03 -25.50 12.42
CA ALA A 9 -26.17 -25.32 13.87
C ALA A 9 -24.97 -25.89 14.64
N ALA A 10 -24.34 -26.96 14.14
CA ALA A 10 -23.13 -27.53 14.76
C ALA A 10 -21.88 -26.66 14.54
N GLU A 11 -21.73 -25.99 13.39
CA GLU A 11 -20.59 -25.09 13.13
C GLU A 11 -20.64 -23.80 13.95
N ASN A 12 -21.84 -23.34 14.33
CA ASN A 12 -22.04 -22.15 15.16
C ASN A 12 -22.39 -22.47 16.63
N ALA A 13 -22.12 -23.69 17.09
CA ALA A 13 -22.29 -24.06 18.49
C ALA A 13 -21.33 -23.25 19.37
N VAL A 14 -21.83 -22.11 19.85
CA VAL A 14 -21.23 -21.23 20.85
C VAL A 14 -20.92 -22.06 22.09
N LYS A 15 -19.70 -21.90 22.64
CA LYS A 15 -19.31 -22.48 23.93
C LYS A 15 -20.36 -22.12 24.98
N GLU A 16 -20.97 -23.12 25.60
CA GLU A 16 -21.96 -22.97 26.65
C GLU A 16 -21.42 -22.07 27.77
N GLY A 17 -22.00 -20.86 27.94
CA GLY A 17 -21.65 -19.99 29.07
C GLY A 17 -22.04 -18.52 28.97
N GLU A 18 -22.21 -17.93 27.78
CA GLU A 18 -22.63 -16.54 27.63
C GLU A 18 -23.91 -16.45 26.78
N PHE A 19 -25.02 -16.01 27.37
CA PHE A 19 -26.20 -15.62 26.62
C PHE A 19 -25.85 -14.38 25.79
N LYS A 20 -25.78 -14.55 24.46
CA LYS A 20 -25.81 -13.45 23.50
C LYS A 20 -27.20 -13.41 22.88
N GLU A 21 -27.83 -12.24 22.87
CA GLU A 21 -29.06 -12.03 22.12
C GLU A 21 -28.77 -12.32 20.63
N ASP A 22 -29.57 -13.18 20.01
CA ASP A 22 -29.52 -13.40 18.57
C ASP A 22 -30.19 -12.18 17.89
N LEU A 23 -29.35 -11.23 17.47
CA LEU A 23 -29.77 -9.99 16.80
C LEU A 23 -30.02 -10.19 15.29
N ASN A 24 -29.96 -11.42 14.79
CA ASN A 24 -30.21 -11.69 13.38
C ASN A 24 -31.71 -11.59 13.08
N ASN A 25 -32.14 -10.39 12.65
CA ASN A 25 -33.49 -10.18 12.17
C ASN A 25 -33.57 -10.63 10.70
N TYR A 26 -34.02 -11.86 10.47
CA TYR A 26 -34.20 -12.37 9.11
C TYR A 26 -35.49 -11.80 8.50
N LEU A 27 -35.35 -10.90 7.53
CA LEU A 27 -36.47 -10.47 6.71
C LEU A 27 -36.83 -11.61 5.74
N ILE A 28 -38.02 -12.20 5.91
CA ILE A 28 -38.48 -13.33 5.09
C ILE A 28 -39.91 -13.03 4.60
N CYS A 29 -40.16 -13.37 3.34
CA CYS A 29 -41.50 -13.29 2.77
C CYS A 29 -42.47 -14.25 3.49
N LYS A 30 -43.61 -13.72 3.95
CA LYS A 30 -44.62 -14.49 4.71
C LYS A 30 -45.20 -15.67 3.94
N ASP A 31 -45.30 -15.54 2.61
CA ASP A 31 -45.93 -16.54 1.74
C ASP A 31 -44.95 -17.59 1.22
N CYS A 32 -43.81 -17.18 0.64
CA CYS A 32 -42.82 -18.11 0.08
C CYS A 32 -42.01 -18.86 1.15
N LYS A 33 -41.63 -18.19 2.25
CA LYS A 33 -40.76 -18.73 3.31
C LYS A 33 -39.51 -19.48 2.78
N GLU A 34 -38.94 -18.98 1.69
CA GLU A 34 -37.74 -19.55 1.06
C GLU A 34 -36.47 -19.21 1.86
N PHE A 35 -35.50 -20.14 1.86
CA PHE A 35 -34.18 -19.95 2.49
C PHE A 35 -33.06 -20.37 1.51
N PRO A 36 -32.17 -19.46 1.10
CA PRO A 36 -32.09 -18.03 1.44
C PRO A 36 -33.27 -17.22 0.86
N PRO A 37 -33.76 -16.16 1.55
CA PRO A 37 -34.89 -15.37 1.09
C PRO A 37 -34.51 -14.56 -0.17
N ASN A 38 -35.28 -14.73 -1.24
CA ASN A 38 -35.11 -13.99 -2.48
C ASN A 38 -35.81 -12.62 -2.39
N LEU A 39 -35.16 -11.65 -1.76
CA LEU A 39 -35.64 -10.27 -1.61
C LEU A 39 -34.85 -9.34 -2.53
N ILE A 40 -35.55 -8.46 -3.23
CA ILE A 40 -35.01 -7.50 -4.19
C ILE A 40 -35.42 -6.10 -3.72
N GLU A 41 -34.44 -5.19 -3.68
CA GLU A 41 -34.61 -3.78 -3.38
C GLU A 41 -35.05 -3.03 -4.65
N GLU A 42 -36.31 -2.59 -4.71
CA GLU A 42 -36.81 -1.74 -5.78
C GLU A 42 -36.67 -0.27 -5.37
N PHE A 43 -35.52 0.32 -5.68
CA PHE A 43 -35.19 1.70 -5.32
C PHE A 43 -36.12 2.75 -5.94
N SER A 44 -36.77 2.44 -7.06
CA SER A 44 -37.64 3.40 -7.78
C SER A 44 -38.94 3.70 -7.02
N SER A 45 -39.50 2.69 -6.34
CA SER A 45 -40.67 2.83 -5.48
C SER A 45 -40.30 2.94 -3.99
N GLY A 46 -39.08 2.52 -3.62
CA GLY A 46 -38.61 2.47 -2.24
C GLY A 46 -39.10 1.24 -1.49
N ASP A 47 -39.36 0.14 -2.19
CA ASP A 47 -39.98 -1.07 -1.63
C ASP A 47 -39.06 -2.30 -1.70
N MET A 48 -39.14 -3.17 -0.68
CA MET A 48 -38.51 -4.48 -0.66
C MET A 48 -39.49 -5.51 -1.20
N VAL A 49 -39.20 -6.12 -2.34
CA VAL A 49 -40.10 -7.05 -3.02
C VAL A 49 -39.52 -8.46 -3.00
N CYS A 50 -40.34 -9.46 -2.72
CA CYS A 50 -39.93 -10.86 -2.90
C CYS A 50 -39.90 -11.20 -4.39
N GLY A 51 -38.74 -11.63 -4.90
CA GLY A 51 -38.56 -11.98 -6.31
C GLY A 51 -39.36 -13.22 -6.74
N SER A 52 -39.80 -14.05 -5.81
CA SER A 52 -40.51 -15.31 -6.09
C SER A 52 -42.03 -15.16 -6.18
N CYS A 53 -42.64 -14.27 -5.38
CA CYS A 53 -44.10 -14.05 -5.36
C CYS A 53 -44.56 -12.61 -5.63
N GLY A 54 -43.65 -11.64 -5.67
CA GLY A 54 -43.97 -10.22 -5.86
C GLY A 54 -44.56 -9.52 -4.62
N LEU A 55 -44.59 -10.18 -3.45
CA LEU A 55 -45.05 -9.56 -2.21
C LEU A 55 -44.08 -8.48 -1.74
N VAL A 56 -44.61 -7.30 -1.41
CA VAL A 56 -43.86 -6.23 -0.74
C VAL A 56 -43.68 -6.60 0.74
N VAL A 57 -42.44 -6.78 1.17
CA VAL A 57 -42.08 -7.21 2.54
C VAL A 57 -41.74 -6.02 3.43
N GLY A 58 -41.28 -4.91 2.85
CA GLY A 58 -41.01 -3.65 3.56
C GLY A 58 -41.20 -2.46 2.64
N ASP A 59 -41.90 -1.43 3.12
CA ASP A 59 -42.08 -0.15 2.45
C ASP A 59 -41.07 0.89 2.97
N ARG A 60 -40.77 1.91 2.16
CA ARG A 60 -39.93 3.06 2.53
C ARG A 60 -38.50 2.68 2.94
N ILE A 61 -37.80 1.96 2.08
CA ILE A 61 -36.37 1.69 2.26
C ILE A 61 -35.61 3.01 2.32
N ILE A 62 -34.68 3.08 3.28
CA ILE A 62 -33.72 4.18 3.36
C ILE A 62 -32.62 3.91 2.33
N ASP A 63 -32.50 4.78 1.33
CA ASP A 63 -31.37 4.72 0.41
C ASP A 63 -30.09 5.16 1.13
N THR A 64 -29.13 4.25 1.23
CA THR A 64 -27.80 4.49 1.82
C THR A 64 -26.75 4.86 0.76
N ARG A 65 -27.14 4.92 -0.52
CA ARG A 65 -26.29 5.44 -1.59
C ARG A 65 -26.00 6.92 -1.35
N SER A 66 -25.02 7.43 -2.08
CA SER A 66 -24.67 8.84 -2.01
C SER A 66 -25.91 9.71 -2.22
N GLU A 67 -26.12 10.66 -1.33
CA GLU A 67 -27.21 11.62 -1.41
C GLU A 67 -27.29 12.24 -2.81
N TRP A 68 -28.52 12.48 -3.28
CA TRP A 68 -28.79 13.00 -4.61
C TRP A 68 -27.97 14.27 -4.86
N ARG A 69 -26.97 14.19 -5.75
CA ARG A 69 -26.21 15.35 -6.20
C ARG A 69 -27.15 16.28 -6.95
N THR A 70 -27.58 17.36 -6.31
CA THR A 70 -28.23 18.45 -7.03
C THR A 70 -27.16 19.19 -7.84
N PHE A 71 -27.46 19.58 -9.08
CA PHE A 71 -26.55 20.38 -9.91
C PHE A 71 -26.18 21.75 -9.29
N SER A 72 -26.86 22.14 -8.21
CA SER A 72 -26.54 23.32 -7.38
C SER A 72 -25.37 23.09 -6.41
N ASN A 73 -25.01 21.84 -6.11
CA ASN A 73 -23.90 21.49 -5.21
C ASN A 73 -22.51 21.61 -5.87
N ASP A 74 -22.44 21.72 -7.20
CA ASP A 74 -21.19 21.78 -7.97
C ASP A 74 -20.73 23.25 -8.23
N ASP A 75 -21.47 24.23 -7.72
CA ASP A 75 -21.19 25.65 -7.89
C ASP A 75 -20.10 26.12 -6.94
N GLN A 76 -18.85 25.70 -7.22
CA GLN A 76 -17.53 26.28 -6.85
C GLN A 76 -17.26 26.76 -5.41
N GLY A 77 -18.19 26.64 -4.48
CA GLY A 77 -18.18 27.27 -3.16
C GLY A 77 -18.10 26.29 -1.98
N ASN A 78 -18.04 24.98 -2.21
CA ASN A 78 -17.98 23.94 -1.17
C ASN A 78 -19.14 23.98 -0.14
N ASP A 79 -20.17 24.78 -0.39
CA ASP A 79 -21.38 24.84 0.42
C ASP A 79 -22.40 23.86 -0.16
N ASP A 80 -22.34 22.61 0.29
CA ASP A 80 -23.38 21.62 0.10
C ASP A 80 -24.37 21.72 1.29
N PRO A 81 -25.47 22.49 1.17
CA PRO A 81 -26.41 22.69 2.27
C PRO A 81 -27.18 21.42 2.66
N SER A 82 -27.09 20.35 1.86
CA SER A 82 -27.69 19.05 2.17
C SER A 82 -26.79 18.22 3.09
N ARG A 83 -25.48 18.48 3.12
CA ARG A 83 -24.52 17.75 3.95
C ARG A 83 -24.68 18.12 5.42
N VAL A 84 -25.41 17.29 6.16
CA VAL A 84 -25.65 17.44 7.60
C VAL A 84 -24.59 16.75 8.49
N GLY A 85 -23.63 16.05 7.88
CA GLY A 85 -22.53 15.39 8.59
C GLY A 85 -21.31 15.16 7.69
N ASP A 86 -20.13 15.07 8.30
CA ASP A 86 -18.89 14.69 7.62
C ASP A 86 -18.54 13.23 7.90
N ALA A 87 -17.81 12.59 6.98
CA ALA A 87 -17.40 11.21 7.15
C ALA A 87 -16.30 11.10 8.22
N PRO A 88 -16.44 10.22 9.23
CA PRO A 88 -15.42 10.08 10.25
C PRO A 88 -14.13 9.51 9.64
N ASN A 89 -12.99 10.05 10.05
CA ASN A 89 -11.71 9.50 9.66
C ASN A 89 -11.39 8.27 10.50
N LEU A 90 -11.69 7.07 10.00
CA LEU A 90 -11.47 5.79 10.71
C LEU A 90 -10.00 5.54 11.12
N MET A 91 -9.05 6.29 10.56
CA MET A 91 -7.64 6.20 10.95
C MET A 91 -7.32 6.92 12.27
N ILE A 92 -8.25 7.67 12.86
CA ILE A 92 -8.06 8.33 14.16
C ILE A 92 -8.94 7.62 15.18
N ASP A 93 -8.38 7.35 16.36
CA ASP A 93 -9.14 6.75 17.46
C ASP A 93 -10.01 7.78 18.17
N GLY A 94 -11.18 7.30 18.61
CA GLY A 94 -12.15 8.10 19.34
C GLY A 94 -13.26 8.67 18.48
N ASP A 95 -14.24 9.23 19.16
CA ASP A 95 -15.42 9.83 18.55
C ASP A 95 -15.06 11.24 18.08
N GLN A 96 -15.06 11.46 16.76
CA GLN A 96 -14.67 12.73 16.12
C GLN A 96 -15.78 13.80 16.22
N LEU A 97 -16.28 14.00 17.44
CA LEU A 97 -17.41 14.89 17.74
C LEU A 97 -17.03 16.38 17.83
N GLN A 98 -15.80 16.74 17.48
CA GLN A 98 -15.27 18.09 17.64
C GLN A 98 -15.22 18.84 16.32
N THR A 99 -15.87 19.99 16.25
CA THR A 99 -15.75 20.95 15.12
C THR A 99 -14.60 21.92 15.35
N THR A 100 -13.91 22.37 14.30
CA THR A 100 -12.84 23.38 14.40
C THR A 100 -13.37 24.77 14.04
N ILE A 101 -13.11 25.77 14.89
CA ILE A 101 -13.41 27.19 14.62
C ILE A 101 -12.26 27.77 13.80
N ALA A 102 -12.52 27.99 12.51
CA ALA A 102 -11.59 28.63 11.59
C ALA A 102 -11.47 30.15 11.84
N TYR A 103 -10.39 30.75 11.34
CA TYR A 103 -10.24 32.21 11.29
C TYR A 103 -11.16 32.79 10.21
N GLY A 104 -12.37 33.19 10.58
CA GLY A 104 -13.35 33.83 9.69
C GLY A 104 -13.42 35.36 9.81
N GLU A 105 -14.35 35.98 9.07
CA GLU A 105 -14.58 37.44 9.04
C GLU A 105 -15.13 38.04 10.36
N GLY A 106 -15.46 37.21 11.35
CA GLY A 106 -15.95 37.68 12.64
C GLY A 106 -14.86 38.38 13.47
N LYS A 107 -15.18 39.55 14.03
CA LYS A 107 -14.27 40.37 14.88
C LYS A 107 -13.61 39.60 16.03
N ASN A 108 -14.25 38.54 16.53
CA ASN A 108 -13.76 37.69 17.62
C ASN A 108 -13.28 36.30 17.19
N ALA A 109 -13.31 35.96 15.90
CA ALA A 109 -12.96 34.62 15.40
C ALA A 109 -11.52 34.23 15.78
N ARG A 110 -10.60 35.21 15.77
CA ARG A 110 -9.21 35.02 16.20
C ARG A 110 -9.09 34.64 17.67
N ASN A 111 -9.84 35.31 18.55
CA ASN A 111 -9.82 35.02 19.99
C ASN A 111 -10.46 33.67 20.29
N LEU A 112 -11.55 33.32 19.62
CA LEU A 112 -12.22 32.03 19.76
C LEU A 112 -11.34 30.87 19.30
N SER A 113 -10.66 31.00 18.14
CA SER A 113 -9.71 29.99 17.67
C SER A 113 -8.52 29.84 18.64
N HIS A 114 -8.02 30.93 19.21
CA HIS A 114 -6.98 30.86 20.23
C HIS A 114 -7.45 30.18 21.52
N LEU A 115 -8.69 30.42 21.95
CA LEU A 115 -9.27 29.75 23.12
C LEU A 115 -9.51 28.26 22.86
N GLN A 116 -10.02 27.90 21.68
CA GLN A 116 -10.23 26.50 21.30
C GLN A 116 -8.91 25.73 21.26
N ASN A 117 -7.84 26.31 20.71
CA ASN A 117 -6.52 25.69 20.70
C ASN A 117 -5.92 25.48 22.12
N LYS A 118 -6.40 26.22 23.13
CA LYS A 118 -6.02 25.99 24.53
C LYS A 118 -6.81 24.84 25.16
N VAL A 119 -8.08 24.70 24.81
CA VAL A 119 -9.01 23.71 25.38
C VAL A 119 -8.84 22.33 24.73
N ASN A 120 -8.60 22.26 23.42
CA ASN A 120 -8.41 20.99 22.70
C ASN A 120 -7.01 20.39 22.98
N GLN A 121 -6.94 19.59 24.05
CA GLN A 121 -5.70 18.95 24.53
C GLN A 121 -5.72 17.43 24.37
N ASP A 122 -6.22 16.90 23.25
CA ASP A 122 -5.87 15.52 22.91
C ASP A 122 -4.47 15.47 22.29
N LYS A 123 -3.47 15.37 23.16
CA LYS A 123 -2.06 15.36 22.78
C LYS A 123 -1.70 14.11 21.96
N ALA A 124 -2.37 12.99 22.19
CA ALA A 124 -2.10 11.73 21.51
C ALA A 124 -2.56 11.81 20.04
N SER A 125 -3.83 12.17 19.83
CA SER A 125 -4.39 12.34 18.48
C SER A 125 -3.68 13.44 17.69
N LYS A 126 -3.23 14.51 18.35
CA LYS A 126 -2.44 15.57 17.69
C LYS A 126 -1.07 15.08 17.23
N ALA A 127 -0.38 14.27 18.03
CA ALA A 127 0.91 13.68 17.64
C ALA A 127 0.73 12.70 16.47
N LEU A 128 -0.32 11.88 16.50
CA LEU A 128 -0.68 10.96 15.42
C LEU A 128 -0.98 11.71 14.10
N LEU A 129 -1.79 12.77 14.17
CA LEU A 129 -2.10 13.64 13.03
C LEU A 129 -0.85 14.32 12.44
N GLN A 130 0.09 14.74 13.30
CA GLN A 130 1.35 15.30 12.82
C GLN A 130 2.17 14.23 12.08
N ALA A 131 2.27 13.01 12.62
CA ALA A 131 2.94 11.91 11.95
C ALA A 131 2.27 11.55 10.61
N TYR A 132 0.95 11.62 10.50
CA TYR A 132 0.24 11.40 9.23
C TYR A 132 0.54 12.46 8.18
N ARG A 133 0.69 13.73 8.59
CA ARG A 133 1.12 14.82 7.69
C ARG A 133 2.56 14.61 7.23
N ASP A 134 3.44 14.19 8.14
CA ASP A 134 4.84 13.92 7.81
C ASP A 134 4.94 12.72 6.85
N ILE A 135 4.22 11.62 7.12
CA ILE A 135 4.13 10.47 6.20
C ILE A 135 3.64 10.92 4.83
N GLN A 136 2.57 11.71 4.77
CA GLN A 136 2.00 12.20 3.50
C GLN A 136 3.03 13.03 2.72
N SER A 137 3.63 14.03 3.35
CA SER A 137 4.66 14.90 2.77
C SER A 137 5.86 14.09 2.24
N LEU A 138 6.33 13.12 3.03
CA LEU A 138 7.45 12.27 2.64
C LEU A 138 7.08 11.35 1.47
N THR A 139 5.88 10.75 1.46
CA THR A 139 5.42 9.92 0.34
C THR A 139 5.17 10.71 -0.95
N ASP A 140 4.72 11.96 -0.83
CA ASP A 140 4.49 12.84 -1.98
C ASP A 140 5.82 13.25 -2.61
N SER A 141 6.86 13.51 -1.81
CA SER A 141 8.19 13.83 -2.33
C SER A 141 8.83 12.71 -3.18
N ILE A 142 8.43 11.45 -2.96
CA ILE A 142 8.91 10.27 -3.71
C ILE A 142 7.89 9.74 -4.72
N ASN A 143 6.77 10.45 -4.91
CA ASN A 143 5.68 10.13 -5.84
C ASN A 143 5.23 8.65 -5.77
N THR A 144 5.05 8.10 -4.57
CA THR A 144 4.61 6.70 -4.39
C THR A 144 3.10 6.47 -4.50
N GLY A 145 2.32 7.55 -4.60
CA GLY A 145 0.86 7.52 -4.68
C GLY A 145 0.16 7.46 -3.31
N SER A 146 -1.14 7.79 -3.29
CA SER A 146 -1.96 7.88 -2.07
C SER A 146 -2.18 6.53 -1.38
N GLN A 147 -2.18 5.43 -2.13
CA GLN A 147 -2.34 4.08 -1.58
C GLN A 147 -1.19 3.70 -0.65
N VAL A 148 0.05 4.02 -1.05
CA VAL A 148 1.23 3.78 -0.21
C VAL A 148 1.21 4.68 1.04
N ALA A 149 0.77 5.93 0.90
CA ALA A 149 0.63 6.84 2.03
C ALA A 149 -0.40 6.33 3.05
N ASN A 150 -1.56 5.86 2.58
CA ASN A 150 -2.61 5.31 3.44
C ASN A 150 -2.17 4.02 4.13
N ALA A 151 -1.50 3.11 3.41
CA ALA A 151 -0.91 1.91 4.01
C ALA A 151 0.15 2.26 5.07
N ALA A 152 1.00 3.25 4.82
CA ALA A 152 2.00 3.70 5.80
C ALA A 152 1.37 4.32 7.05
N LYS A 153 0.30 5.12 6.90
CA LYS A 153 -0.47 5.67 8.03
C LYS A 153 -1.13 4.58 8.85
N HIS A 154 -1.71 3.58 8.19
CA HIS A 154 -2.33 2.44 8.85
C HIS A 154 -1.31 1.63 9.66
N ILE A 155 -0.15 1.29 9.08
CA ILE A 155 0.94 0.61 9.79
C ILE A 155 1.44 1.45 10.97
N TYR A 156 1.56 2.76 10.80
CA TYR A 156 1.99 3.66 11.87
C TYR A 156 1.02 3.65 13.04
N LYS A 157 -0.29 3.72 12.77
CA LYS A 157 -1.36 3.63 13.79
C LYS A 157 -1.21 2.34 14.60
N LEU A 158 -1.16 1.23 13.89
CA LEU A 158 -1.06 -0.11 14.44
C LEU A 158 0.13 -0.29 15.39
N VAL A 159 1.26 0.34 15.06
CA VAL A 159 2.49 0.31 15.87
C VAL A 159 2.37 1.16 17.13
N GLU A 160 1.70 2.31 17.03
CA GLU A 160 1.49 3.23 18.16
C GLU A 160 0.50 2.65 19.17
N ASP A 161 -0.60 2.07 18.69
CA ASP A 161 -1.65 1.44 19.51
C ASP A 161 -1.08 0.30 20.38
N ASN A 162 -0.26 -0.54 19.77
CA ASN A 162 0.41 -1.66 20.44
C ASN A 162 1.70 -1.27 21.18
N LYS A 163 2.13 -0.01 21.08
CA LYS A 163 3.37 0.52 21.69
C LYS A 163 4.61 -0.32 21.41
N ALA A 164 4.66 -0.99 20.26
CA ALA A 164 5.67 -1.99 19.93
C ALA A 164 7.08 -1.41 19.75
N LEU A 165 7.20 -0.11 19.43
CA LEU A 165 8.47 0.58 19.17
C LEU A 165 8.78 1.71 20.15
N LYS A 166 8.35 1.56 21.42
CA LYS A 166 8.57 2.57 22.45
C LYS A 166 10.07 2.88 22.64
N GLY A 167 10.44 4.16 22.56
CA GLY A 167 11.81 4.65 22.77
C GLY A 167 12.64 4.86 21.51
N LYS A 168 12.09 4.61 20.32
CA LYS A 168 12.72 5.01 19.06
C LYS A 168 12.28 6.41 18.63
N SER A 169 13.09 7.06 17.80
CA SER A 169 12.74 8.35 17.22
C SER A 169 11.51 8.21 16.31
N GLN A 170 10.58 9.17 16.38
CA GLN A 170 9.37 9.17 15.56
C GLN A 170 9.70 9.15 14.07
N GLU A 171 10.72 9.91 13.65
CA GLU A 171 11.22 9.93 12.27
C GLU A 171 11.71 8.55 11.80
N ALA A 172 12.36 7.77 12.68
CA ALA A 172 12.81 6.42 12.33
C ALA A 172 11.64 5.44 12.20
N ILE A 173 10.61 5.58 13.02
CA ILE A 173 9.37 4.79 12.92
C ILE A 173 8.66 5.12 11.60
N ILE A 174 8.49 6.40 11.28
CA ILE A 174 7.91 6.88 10.02
C ILE A 174 8.68 6.32 8.82
N ALA A 175 10.02 6.41 8.83
CA ALA A 175 10.88 5.85 7.79
C ALA A 175 10.69 4.33 7.60
N GLY A 176 10.55 3.59 8.70
CA GLY A 176 10.27 2.15 8.69
C GLY A 176 8.90 1.81 8.12
N CYS A 177 7.86 2.56 8.50
CA CYS A 177 6.49 2.37 8.02
C CYS A 177 6.38 2.62 6.51
N ILE A 178 6.98 3.71 6.02
CA ILE A 178 7.02 4.02 4.58
C ILE A 178 7.72 2.91 3.80
N PHE A 179 8.86 2.41 4.30
CA PHE A 179 9.61 1.34 3.66
C PHE A 179 8.80 0.04 3.53
N ILE A 180 8.07 -0.35 4.59
CA ILE A 180 7.22 -1.55 4.59
C ILE A 180 6.03 -1.36 3.66
N ALA A 181 5.35 -0.21 3.72
CA ALA A 181 4.22 0.10 2.85
C ALA A 181 4.62 0.06 1.36
N CYS A 182 5.78 0.61 1.01
CA CYS A 182 6.32 0.55 -0.35
C CYS A 182 6.52 -0.89 -0.83
N ARG A 183 6.95 -1.80 0.07
CA ARG A 183 7.19 -3.20 -0.26
C ARG A 183 5.89 -4.00 -0.39
N GLN A 184 4.91 -3.74 0.48
CA GLN A 184 3.58 -4.36 0.41
C GLN A 184 2.90 -4.04 -0.93
N MET A 185 2.92 -2.75 -1.33
CA MET A 185 2.30 -2.28 -2.58
C MET A 185 3.09 -2.61 -3.85
N GLY A 186 4.19 -3.37 -3.76
CA GLY A 186 4.98 -3.78 -4.93
C GLY A 186 5.79 -2.65 -5.56
N VAL A 187 6.08 -1.58 -4.82
CA VAL A 187 6.90 -0.45 -5.28
C VAL A 187 8.14 -0.27 -4.38
N PRO A 188 8.99 -1.31 -4.23
CA PRO A 188 9.98 -1.35 -3.16
C PRO A 188 11.04 -0.25 -3.31
N ARG A 189 11.24 0.54 -2.26
CA ARG A 189 12.32 1.53 -2.17
C ARG A 189 13.55 0.91 -1.50
N THR A 190 14.72 1.44 -1.79
CA THR A 190 15.98 1.03 -1.17
C THR A 190 16.21 1.81 0.12
N PHE A 191 16.98 1.25 1.06
CA PHE A 191 17.36 1.97 2.28
C PHE A 191 18.11 3.28 2.01
N ARG A 192 18.79 3.40 0.85
CA ARG A 192 19.49 4.63 0.46
C ARG A 192 18.50 5.73 0.04
N GLU A 193 17.41 5.38 -0.63
CA GLU A 193 16.36 6.34 -1.00
C GLU A 193 15.62 6.84 0.24
N ILE A 194 15.27 5.94 1.17
CA ILE A 194 14.64 6.34 2.43
C ILE A 194 15.58 7.19 3.30
N TYR A 195 16.88 6.87 3.34
CA TYR A 195 17.88 7.72 3.98
C TYR A 195 17.93 9.13 3.37
N GLY A 196 17.85 9.25 2.03
CA GLY A 196 17.82 10.54 1.36
C GLY A 196 16.58 11.38 1.70
N LEU A 197 15.50 10.69 2.05
CA LEU A 197 14.21 11.29 2.40
C LEU A 197 14.14 11.75 3.86
N THR A 198 14.46 10.86 4.81
CA THR A 198 14.26 11.12 6.25
C THR A 198 15.52 11.50 6.99
N LYS A 199 16.71 11.40 6.37
CA LYS A 199 18.04 11.60 6.98
C LYS A 199 18.36 10.67 8.16
N VAL A 200 17.48 9.72 8.49
CA VAL A 200 17.69 8.69 9.51
C VAL A 200 18.73 7.70 9.05
N SER A 201 19.70 7.34 9.89
CA SER A 201 20.80 6.46 9.52
C SER A 201 20.34 5.10 8.97
N LYS A 202 21.02 4.58 7.94
CA LYS A 202 20.68 3.27 7.31
C LYS A 202 20.65 2.11 8.31
N LYS A 203 21.54 2.15 9.32
CA LYS A 203 21.61 1.13 10.38
C LYS A 203 20.35 1.16 11.26
N GLU A 204 19.87 2.35 11.58
CA GLU A 204 18.67 2.54 12.39
C GLU A 204 17.41 2.15 11.62
N ILE A 205 17.28 2.54 10.35
CA ILE A 205 16.19 2.08 9.48
C ILE A 205 16.15 0.55 9.42
N GLY A 206 17.30 -0.11 9.24
CA GLY A 206 17.38 -1.57 9.24
C GLY A 206 16.97 -2.22 10.57
N ARG A 207 17.29 -1.61 11.71
CA ARG A 207 16.85 -2.09 13.04
C ARG A 207 15.36 -1.89 13.26
N VAL A 208 14.80 -0.77 12.82
CA VAL A 208 13.36 -0.48 12.89
C VAL A 208 12.59 -1.44 12.00
N PHE A 209 13.05 -1.62 10.76
CA PHE A 209 12.45 -2.54 9.79
C PHE A 209 12.33 -3.96 10.36
N LYS A 210 13.40 -4.53 10.92
CA LYS A 210 13.36 -5.88 11.50
C LYS A 210 12.37 -6.01 12.67
N GLN A 211 12.27 -4.98 13.50
CA GLN A 211 11.33 -4.99 14.62
C GLN A 211 9.89 -4.82 14.15
N LEU A 212 9.64 -3.96 13.17
CA LEU A 212 8.33 -3.79 12.53
C LEU A 212 7.90 -5.07 11.80
N GLU A 213 8.80 -5.70 11.06
CA GLU A 213 8.55 -6.97 10.36
C GLU A 213 8.18 -8.08 11.35
N ALA A 214 8.92 -8.21 12.45
CA ALA A 214 8.60 -9.15 13.52
C ALA A 214 7.26 -8.83 14.22
N PHE A 215 6.92 -7.56 14.37
CA PHE A 215 5.64 -7.14 14.95
C PHE A 215 4.45 -7.46 14.03
N LEU A 216 4.55 -7.11 12.75
CA LEU A 216 3.51 -7.38 11.75
C LEU A 216 3.30 -8.88 11.53
N GLN A 217 4.37 -9.69 11.61
CA GLN A 217 4.26 -11.15 11.53
C GLN A 217 3.52 -11.75 12.73
N LYS A 218 3.72 -11.22 13.95
CA LYS A 218 2.99 -11.70 15.13
C LYS A 218 1.49 -11.42 15.01
N MET A 219 1.12 -10.20 14.62
CA MET A 219 -0.29 -9.84 14.49
C MET A 219 -0.96 -10.52 13.29
N GLY A 220 -0.23 -10.74 12.20
CA GLY A 220 -0.72 -11.54 11.07
C GLY A 220 -0.90 -13.04 11.39
N GLY A 221 -0.33 -13.54 12.49
CA GLY A 221 -0.47 -14.94 12.93
C GLY A 221 -1.57 -15.17 13.97
N GLU A 222 -1.94 -14.16 14.76
CA GLU A 222 -2.88 -14.29 15.88
C GLU A 222 -4.28 -13.73 15.59
N GLU A 223 -4.46 -12.83 14.62
CA GLU A 223 -5.74 -12.17 14.36
C GLU A 223 -6.34 -12.53 12.99
N GLN A 224 -7.14 -13.61 12.96
CA GLN A 224 -8.36 -13.61 12.14
C GLN A 224 -9.42 -12.73 12.81
N VAL A 225 -9.14 -11.43 12.96
CA VAL A 225 -10.16 -10.48 13.43
C VAL A 225 -11.01 -10.10 12.23
N ALA A 226 -12.14 -10.79 12.14
CA ALA A 226 -13.29 -10.36 11.38
C ALA A 226 -13.72 -8.98 11.87
N GLN A 227 -13.27 -7.92 11.19
CA GLN A 227 -14.02 -6.69 10.95
C GLN A 227 -13.23 -5.77 10.00
N THR A 228 -13.82 -5.57 8.83
CA THR A 228 -13.70 -4.34 8.02
C THR A 228 -12.39 -4.13 7.24
N SER A 229 -12.40 -4.74 6.03
CA SER A 229 -12.10 -4.09 4.74
C SER A 229 -10.65 -3.72 4.33
N ILE A 230 -10.26 -4.33 3.20
CA ILE A 230 -9.42 -3.83 2.09
C ILE A 230 -7.90 -3.68 2.35
N PHE A 231 -7.45 -3.31 3.55
CA PHE A 231 -6.00 -3.09 3.80
C PHE A 231 -5.28 -4.22 4.54
N THR A 232 -5.99 -5.25 5.01
CA THR A 232 -5.42 -6.48 5.55
C THR A 232 -5.05 -7.45 4.43
N ALA A 233 -4.29 -6.98 3.43
CA ALA A 233 -3.45 -7.90 2.69
C ALA A 233 -2.50 -8.51 3.73
N GLN A 234 -2.70 -9.79 4.06
CA GLN A 234 -1.79 -10.55 4.92
C GLN A 234 -0.36 -10.14 4.56
N TYR A 235 0.40 -9.68 5.54
CA TYR A 235 1.76 -9.26 5.30
C TYR A 235 2.57 -10.49 4.84
N GLN A 236 2.60 -10.69 3.53
CA GLN A 236 3.51 -11.65 2.93
C GLN A 236 4.86 -10.97 2.98
N ALA A 237 5.74 -11.51 3.82
CA ALA A 237 7.15 -11.16 3.81
C ALA A 237 7.73 -11.57 2.44
N LYS A 238 7.51 -10.75 1.42
CA LYS A 238 8.20 -10.87 0.13
C LYS A 238 9.68 -10.93 0.46
N GLY A 239 10.44 -11.80 -0.20
CA GLY A 239 11.89 -11.88 -0.02
C GLY A 239 12.60 -10.54 -0.26
N SER A 240 13.91 -10.49 0.01
CA SER A 240 14.76 -9.29 -0.22
C SER A 240 14.42 -8.58 -1.55
N THR A 241 14.50 -7.25 -1.58
CA THR A 241 14.19 -6.42 -2.77
C THR A 241 14.76 -7.05 -4.03
N SER A 242 13.90 -7.41 -4.99
CA SER A 242 14.33 -8.16 -6.15
C SER A 242 14.97 -7.23 -7.18
N ALA A 243 16.04 -7.68 -7.84
CA ALA A 243 16.72 -6.90 -8.88
C ALA A 243 15.78 -6.44 -10.03
N PRO A 244 14.83 -7.26 -10.53
CA PRO A 244 13.89 -6.88 -11.58
C PRO A 244 13.00 -5.67 -11.23
N GLU A 245 12.58 -5.54 -9.96
CA GLU A 245 11.71 -4.46 -9.49
C GLU A 245 12.42 -3.09 -9.48
N LEU A 246 13.75 -3.10 -9.38
CA LEU A 246 14.58 -1.89 -9.42
C LEU A 246 14.88 -1.45 -10.86
N CYS A 247 14.94 -2.39 -11.81
CA CYS A 247 15.29 -2.12 -13.20
C CYS A 247 14.37 -1.09 -13.85
N ALA A 248 13.05 -1.17 -13.62
CA ALA A 248 12.06 -0.25 -14.17
C ALA A 248 12.39 1.22 -13.84
N ARG A 249 12.55 1.50 -12.55
CA ARG A 249 12.79 2.86 -12.05
C ARG A 249 14.15 3.41 -12.48
N TYR A 250 15.19 2.58 -12.41
CA TYR A 250 16.54 3.00 -12.80
C TYR A 250 16.61 3.30 -14.30
N CYS A 251 15.93 2.52 -15.14
CA CYS A 251 15.83 2.81 -16.58
C CYS A 251 15.09 4.13 -16.85
N SER A 252 13.97 4.39 -16.16
CA SER A 252 13.25 5.66 -16.26
C SER A 252 14.10 6.87 -15.85
N ASN A 253 14.89 6.74 -14.78
CA ASN A 253 15.77 7.82 -14.31
C ASN A 253 16.96 8.10 -15.25
N LEU A 254 17.42 7.10 -16.00
CA LEU A 254 18.51 7.22 -16.97
C LEU A 254 18.09 7.88 -18.29
N ARG A 255 16.78 8.11 -18.50
CA ARG A 255 16.21 8.82 -19.67
C ARG A 255 16.68 8.25 -21.01
N PHE A 256 16.57 6.93 -21.17
CA PHE A 256 16.77 6.26 -22.45
C PHE A 256 15.74 6.71 -23.50
N ARG A 257 16.15 6.82 -24.77
CA ARG A 257 15.21 7.08 -25.89
C ARG A 257 14.22 5.94 -26.07
N HIS A 258 14.69 4.70 -25.91
CA HIS A 258 13.87 3.49 -25.97
C HIS A 258 13.78 2.82 -24.60
N ALA A 259 13.28 3.55 -23.59
CA ALA A 259 13.24 3.11 -22.20
C ALA A 259 12.56 1.74 -21.99
N VAL A 260 11.41 1.51 -22.64
CA VAL A 260 10.65 0.25 -22.52
C VAL A 260 11.47 -0.96 -23.03
N ARG A 261 12.22 -0.78 -24.12
CA ARG A 261 13.07 -1.83 -24.69
C ARG A 261 14.22 -2.18 -23.74
N VAL A 262 14.94 -1.15 -23.26
CA VAL A 262 16.07 -1.34 -22.33
C VAL A 262 15.59 -1.96 -21.02
N GLU A 263 14.46 -1.49 -20.50
CA GLU A 263 13.85 -2.01 -19.28
C GLU A 263 13.47 -3.48 -19.39
N ASN A 264 12.77 -3.87 -20.47
CA ASN A 264 12.36 -5.27 -20.67
C ASN A 264 13.57 -6.20 -20.77
N ILE A 265 14.61 -5.77 -21.47
CA ILE A 265 15.87 -6.52 -21.55
C ILE A 265 16.51 -6.61 -20.16
N ALA A 266 16.68 -5.49 -19.46
CA ALA A 266 17.29 -5.46 -18.13
C ALA A 266 16.53 -6.32 -17.12
N ARG A 267 15.20 -6.32 -17.16
CA ARG A 267 14.33 -7.11 -16.28
C ARG A 267 14.52 -8.60 -16.51
N ARG A 268 14.49 -9.04 -17.78
CA ARG A 268 14.73 -10.45 -18.14
C ARG A 268 16.14 -10.91 -17.77
N LEU A 269 17.16 -10.06 -18.00
CA LEU A 269 18.53 -10.31 -17.56
C LEU A 269 18.60 -10.46 -16.04
N ALA A 270 17.92 -9.60 -15.28
CA ALA A 270 17.88 -9.66 -13.83
C ALA A 270 17.18 -10.93 -13.31
N GLU A 271 16.10 -11.38 -13.95
CA GLU A 271 15.42 -12.64 -13.60
C GLU A 271 16.33 -13.86 -13.84
N LYS A 272 17.04 -13.90 -14.98
CA LYS A 272 17.98 -14.99 -15.28
C LYS A 272 19.27 -14.92 -14.47
N SER A 273 19.67 -13.73 -14.03
CA SER A 273 20.85 -13.55 -13.17
C SER A 273 20.76 -14.30 -11.85
N ALA A 274 19.55 -14.60 -11.37
CA ALA A 274 19.34 -15.42 -10.18
C ALA A 274 19.79 -16.89 -10.35
N LYS A 275 19.91 -17.39 -11.59
CA LYS A 275 20.43 -18.73 -11.90
C LYS A 275 21.97 -18.77 -11.96
N VAL A 276 22.63 -17.60 -11.99
CA VAL A 276 24.09 -17.50 -12.10
C VAL A 276 24.70 -17.60 -10.71
N THR A 277 25.45 -18.68 -10.46
CA THR A 277 26.11 -18.94 -9.17
C THR A 277 27.09 -17.84 -8.77
N ASP A 278 27.79 -17.24 -9.74
CA ASP A 278 28.82 -16.22 -9.49
C ASP A 278 28.24 -14.87 -9.02
N LEU A 279 26.94 -14.65 -9.25
CA LEU A 279 26.22 -13.47 -8.78
C LEU A 279 25.54 -13.71 -7.41
N ALA A 280 25.60 -14.94 -6.89
CA ALA A 280 25.07 -15.28 -5.57
C ALA A 280 25.81 -14.50 -4.47
N GLY A 281 25.05 -13.93 -3.52
CA GLY A 281 25.60 -13.15 -2.40
C GLY A 281 25.94 -11.69 -2.75
N ARG A 282 25.79 -11.25 -4.00
CA ARG A 282 25.88 -9.83 -4.35
C ARG A 282 24.57 -9.09 -4.07
N SER A 283 24.68 -7.80 -3.79
CA SER A 283 23.52 -6.95 -3.51
C SER A 283 22.62 -6.85 -4.76
N PRO A 284 21.30 -7.00 -4.63
CA PRO A 284 20.35 -6.84 -5.74
C PRO A 284 20.49 -5.52 -6.49
N LEU A 285 20.90 -4.43 -5.81
CA LEU A 285 21.15 -3.13 -6.44
C LEU A 285 22.31 -3.20 -7.45
N SER A 286 23.37 -3.93 -7.09
CA SER A 286 24.56 -4.11 -7.93
C SER A 286 24.24 -4.98 -9.15
N VAL A 287 23.44 -6.03 -8.94
CA VAL A 287 22.97 -6.91 -10.02
C VAL A 287 22.07 -6.14 -10.99
N ALA A 288 21.11 -5.37 -10.48
CA ALA A 288 20.24 -4.53 -11.30
C ALA A 288 21.05 -3.49 -12.12
N ALA A 289 22.02 -2.82 -11.48
CA ALA A 289 22.90 -1.86 -12.17
C ALA A 289 23.73 -2.51 -13.30
N ALA A 290 24.28 -3.71 -13.06
CA ALA A 290 25.02 -4.45 -14.07
C ALA A 290 24.13 -4.92 -15.24
N CYS A 291 22.91 -5.37 -14.94
CA CYS A 291 21.94 -5.78 -15.95
C CYS A 291 21.52 -4.59 -16.84
N ILE A 292 21.32 -3.40 -16.25
CA ILE A 292 21.02 -2.18 -17.01
C ILE A 292 22.21 -1.75 -17.87
N TYR A 293 23.43 -1.84 -17.33
CA TYR A 293 24.64 -1.55 -18.11
C TYR A 293 24.72 -2.46 -19.34
N MET A 294 24.59 -3.77 -19.17
CA MET A 294 24.55 -4.72 -20.28
C MET A 294 23.39 -4.42 -21.24
N ALA A 295 22.18 -4.19 -20.74
CA ALA A 295 21.00 -3.88 -21.56
C ALA A 295 21.17 -2.61 -22.39
N SER A 296 21.82 -1.57 -21.83
CA SER A 296 22.08 -0.31 -22.55
C SER A 296 22.98 -0.51 -23.78
N HIS A 297 23.99 -1.37 -23.67
CA HIS A 297 24.88 -1.73 -24.77
C HIS A 297 24.17 -2.60 -25.82
N LEU A 298 23.34 -3.56 -25.39
CA LEU A 298 22.58 -4.42 -26.31
C LEU A 298 21.50 -3.66 -27.07
N ALA A 299 20.87 -2.65 -26.45
CA ALA A 299 19.86 -1.82 -27.08
C ALA A 299 20.43 -0.74 -28.02
N GLY A 300 21.76 -0.61 -28.09
CA GLY A 300 22.43 0.40 -28.93
C GLY A 300 22.42 1.82 -28.37
N GLU A 301 22.08 2.00 -27.09
CA GLU A 301 22.13 3.28 -26.39
C GLU A 301 23.03 3.16 -25.14
N PRO A 302 24.35 3.05 -25.33
CA PRO A 302 25.28 2.76 -24.24
C PRO A 302 25.31 3.89 -23.22
N ARG A 303 25.26 3.53 -21.93
CA ARG A 303 25.42 4.47 -20.81
C ARG A 303 26.70 4.16 -20.05
N THR A 304 27.34 5.19 -19.52
CA THR A 304 28.57 4.99 -18.74
C THR A 304 28.24 4.31 -17.42
N SER A 305 29.14 3.45 -16.93
CA SER A 305 28.99 2.80 -15.62
C SER A 305 28.88 3.82 -14.49
N LYS A 306 29.51 5.00 -14.66
CA LYS A 306 29.43 6.13 -13.72
C LYS A 306 28.01 6.70 -13.65
N GLU A 307 27.35 6.95 -14.78
CA GLU A 307 25.95 7.42 -14.80
C GLU A 307 25.01 6.44 -14.09
N ILE A 308 25.14 5.15 -14.40
CA ILE A 308 24.32 4.10 -13.78
C ILE A 308 24.61 3.98 -12.29
N SER A 309 25.88 4.09 -11.88
CA SER A 309 26.28 4.02 -10.47
C SER A 309 25.63 5.11 -9.62
N VAL A 310 25.46 6.31 -10.18
CA VAL A 310 24.79 7.44 -9.51
C VAL A 310 23.32 7.14 -9.29
N VAL A 311 22.62 6.63 -10.32
CA VAL A 311 21.19 6.30 -10.25
C VAL A 311 20.92 5.13 -9.31
N ALA A 312 21.70 4.06 -9.42
CA ALA A 312 21.55 2.87 -8.57
C ALA A 312 22.09 3.09 -7.14
N GLY A 313 22.87 4.15 -6.90
CA GLY A 313 23.45 4.45 -5.60
C GLY A 313 24.46 3.40 -5.13
N VAL A 314 25.24 2.85 -6.05
CA VAL A 314 26.36 1.92 -5.81
C VAL A 314 27.67 2.54 -6.32
N SER A 315 28.84 1.99 -5.95
CA SER A 315 30.10 2.50 -6.50
C SER A 315 30.33 2.00 -7.93
N ASP A 316 31.00 2.81 -8.75
CA ASP A 316 31.35 2.46 -10.13
C ASP A 316 32.09 1.11 -10.24
N GLY A 317 33.05 0.88 -9.34
CA GLY A 317 33.77 -0.40 -9.28
C GLY A 317 32.87 -1.60 -8.96
N THR A 318 31.81 -1.40 -8.17
CA THR A 318 30.85 -2.47 -7.88
C THR A 318 30.03 -2.84 -9.12
N VAL A 319 29.64 -1.85 -9.93
CA VAL A 319 28.92 -2.08 -11.20
C VAL A 319 29.82 -2.86 -12.16
N LYS A 320 31.07 -2.43 -12.34
CA LYS A 320 32.05 -3.12 -13.19
C LYS A 320 32.33 -4.55 -12.75
N THR A 321 32.48 -4.75 -11.44
CA THR A 321 32.70 -6.08 -10.86
C THR A 321 31.51 -7.01 -11.10
N ALA A 322 30.29 -6.53 -10.82
CA ALA A 322 29.07 -7.31 -11.08
C ALA A 322 28.87 -7.59 -12.58
N TYR A 323 29.17 -6.63 -13.44
CA TYR A 323 29.13 -6.79 -14.89
C TYR A 323 30.13 -7.84 -15.38
N ARG A 324 31.34 -7.92 -14.83
CA ARG A 324 32.34 -8.93 -15.22
C ARG A 324 31.82 -10.36 -15.03
N TYR A 325 31.18 -10.64 -13.89
CA TYR A 325 30.56 -11.94 -13.63
C TYR A 325 29.39 -12.21 -14.59
N LEU A 326 28.55 -11.20 -14.82
CA LEU A 326 27.46 -11.27 -15.79
C LEU A 326 27.98 -11.54 -17.21
N TYR A 327 29.08 -10.90 -17.61
CA TYR A 327 29.71 -11.04 -18.92
C TYR A 327 30.34 -12.43 -19.12
N ASN A 328 30.99 -12.98 -18.09
CA ASN A 328 31.53 -14.35 -18.14
C ASN A 328 30.43 -15.40 -18.31
N SER A 329 29.23 -15.13 -17.77
CA SER A 329 28.05 -15.99 -17.91
C SER A 329 27.14 -15.59 -19.06
N LYS A 330 27.60 -14.75 -20.01
CA LYS A 330 26.76 -14.20 -21.08
C LYS A 330 26.07 -15.28 -21.92
N ASP A 331 26.75 -16.40 -22.18
CA ASP A 331 26.24 -17.48 -23.02
C ASP A 331 25.08 -18.24 -22.34
N VAL A 332 25.04 -18.24 -21.00
CA VAL A 332 23.97 -18.84 -20.20
C VAL A 332 22.78 -17.90 -20.05
N ILE A 333 23.03 -16.59 -20.02
CA ILE A 333 22.00 -15.57 -19.79
C ILE A 333 21.31 -15.17 -21.11
N LEU A 334 22.06 -15.05 -22.20
CA LEU A 334 21.59 -14.62 -23.52
C LEU A 334 21.07 -15.83 -24.31
N THR A 335 19.96 -16.42 -23.90
CA THR A 335 19.30 -17.48 -24.68
C THR A 335 18.19 -16.91 -25.57
N GLU A 336 17.83 -17.63 -26.64
CA GLU A 336 16.74 -17.26 -27.57
C GLU A 336 15.38 -17.06 -26.85
N GLU A 337 15.16 -17.73 -25.72
CA GLU A 337 13.99 -17.52 -24.85
C GLU A 337 13.89 -16.08 -24.31
N VAL A 338 15.02 -15.39 -24.12
CA VAL A 338 15.06 -14.01 -23.61
C VAL A 338 14.82 -12.99 -24.71
N PHE A 339 15.20 -13.34 -25.94
CA PHE A 339 15.17 -12.46 -27.10
C PHE A 339 14.46 -13.16 -28.27
N PRO A 340 13.13 -13.23 -28.27
CA PRO A 340 12.36 -13.86 -29.36
C PRO A 340 12.51 -13.14 -30.70
N GLU A 341 13.04 -11.91 -30.72
CA GLU A 341 13.32 -11.11 -31.92
C GLU A 341 14.76 -11.32 -32.47
N GLY A 342 15.53 -12.23 -31.85
CA GLY A 342 16.94 -12.50 -32.19
C GLY A 342 17.90 -11.99 -31.11
N VAL A 343 18.92 -12.80 -30.79
CA VAL A 343 19.93 -12.47 -29.78
C VAL A 343 20.72 -11.25 -30.26
N PRO A 344 20.73 -10.13 -29.51
CA PRO A 344 21.48 -8.95 -29.90
C PRO A 344 22.99 -9.28 -29.96
N PRO A 345 23.73 -8.75 -30.96
CA PRO A 345 25.10 -9.15 -31.23
C PRO A 345 26.00 -8.90 -30.01
N THR A 346 26.60 -9.98 -29.51
CA THR A 346 27.46 -9.98 -28.32
C THR A 346 28.79 -9.25 -28.54
N ASP A 347 29.18 -9.03 -29.80
CA ASP A 347 30.39 -8.29 -30.19
C ASP A 347 30.37 -6.82 -29.77
N LYS A 348 29.19 -6.25 -29.52
CA LYS A 348 29.03 -4.84 -29.10
C LYS A 348 29.13 -4.64 -27.58
N LEU A 349 29.32 -5.70 -26.81
CA LEU A 349 29.45 -5.63 -25.36
C LEU A 349 30.88 -5.24 -24.96
N PRO A 350 31.05 -4.24 -24.08
CA PRO A 350 32.38 -3.85 -23.61
C PRO A 350 32.99 -4.97 -22.76
N VAL A 351 34.25 -5.29 -23.02
CA VAL A 351 35.05 -6.20 -22.19
C VAL A 351 35.83 -5.31 -21.22
N ASN A 352 35.31 -5.13 -20.00
CA ASN A 352 35.93 -4.28 -18.96
C ASN A 352 36.81 -5.07 -17.99
#